data_AF-A0A2X1N4R6-F1
#
_entry.id   AF-A0A2X1N4R6-F1
#
_cell.length_a   1.000
_cell.length_b   1.000
_cell.length_c   1.000
_cell.angle_alpha   90.00
_cell.angle_beta   90.00
_cell.angle_gamma   90.00
#
_symmetry.space_group_name_H-M   'P 1'
#
loop_
_entity.id
_entity.type
_entity.pdbx_description
1 polymer ?
#
loop_
_entity_poly.entity_id
_entity_poly.type
_entity_poly.pdbx_seq_one_letter_code
_entity_poly.pdbx_strand_id
1 'polypeptide(L)' 'MASDSSRDFSQDVDRKYSLAELIHTWSDLAGLSYDGYDPTRSVVNPQFKETTRWIGNPYKKNALIDYDTLPYGDQVGNQ' A
#
# COMPACT_ATOMS: atom_id res chain seq x y z
N MET A 1 18.00 -26.59 1.25
CA MET A 1 18.15 -25.70 0.08
C MET A 1 16.94 -24.79 0.06
N ALA A 2 17.08 -23.53 0.47
CA ALA A 2 16.06 -22.54 0.21
C ALA A 2 16.14 -22.19 -1.28
N SER A 3 15.09 -22.48 -2.04
CA SER A 3 14.97 -22.05 -3.41
C SER A 3 14.83 -20.53 -3.40
N ASP A 4 15.87 -19.83 -3.83
CA ASP A 4 15.83 -18.39 -4.10
C ASP A 4 15.01 -18.18 -5.38
N SER A 5 13.69 -18.31 -5.26
CA SER A 5 12.77 -17.90 -6.31
C SER A 5 12.73 -16.38 -6.27
N SER A 6 13.43 -15.73 -7.20
CA SER A 6 13.25 -14.29 -7.45
C SER A 6 11.76 -14.02 -7.57
N ARG A 7 11.16 -13.39 -6.55
CA ARG A 7 9.74 -13.01 -6.58
C ARG A 7 9.56 -11.96 -7.66
N ASP A 8 8.68 -12.23 -8.61
CA ASP A 8 8.31 -11.27 -9.65
C ASP A 8 7.21 -10.34 -9.11
N PHE A 9 7.54 -9.05 -9.00
CA PHE A 9 6.62 -8.00 -8.53
C PHE A 9 6.11 -7.12 -9.67
N SER A 10 6.36 -7.49 -10.94
CA SER A 10 5.97 -6.68 -12.11
C SER A 10 4.47 -6.41 -12.18
N GLN A 11 3.64 -7.28 -11.61
CA GLN A 11 2.18 -7.13 -11.57
C GLN A 11 1.68 -6.21 -10.44
N ASP A 12 2.57 -5.78 -9.55
CA ASP A 12 2.20 -5.04 -8.34
C ASP A 12 2.51 -3.54 -8.43
N VAL A 13 3.28 -3.13 -9.44
CA VAL A 13 3.87 -1.77 -9.54
C VAL A 13 2.85 -0.64 -9.69
N ASP A 14 1.68 -0.94 -10.26
CA ASP A 14 0.62 0.05 -10.51
C ASP A 14 -0.48 0.04 -9.43
N ARG A 15 -0.30 -0.73 -8.35
CA ARG A 15 -1.25 -0.79 -7.24
C ARG A 15 -1.27 0.54 -6.49
N LYS A 16 -2.45 1.15 -6.37
CA LYS A 16 -2.65 2.35 -5.56
C LYS A 16 -2.39 2.04 -4.09
N TYR A 17 -1.36 2.63 -3.54
CA TYR A 17 -0.85 2.31 -2.21
C TYR A 17 -0.61 3.57 -1.37
N SER A 18 -0.76 3.45 -0.06
CA SER A 18 -0.42 4.50 0.91
C SER A 18 0.74 4.06 1.79
N LEU A 19 1.74 4.94 1.95
CA LEU A 19 2.92 4.68 2.77
C LEU A 19 2.59 4.47 4.26
N ALA A 20 1.40 4.89 4.71
CA ALA A 20 0.93 4.63 6.07
C ALA A 20 0.90 3.13 6.43
N GLU A 21 0.77 2.27 5.41
CA GLU A 21 0.66 0.81 5.57
C GLU A 21 2.01 0.08 5.38
N LEU A 22 3.13 0.81 5.31
CA LEU A 22 4.46 0.26 4.96
C LEU A 22 4.85 -0.94 5.82
N ILE A 23 4.45 -0.94 7.10
CA ILE A 23 4.78 -2.00 8.04
C ILE A 23 4.22 -3.36 7.60
N HIS A 24 3.06 -3.41 6.94
CA HIS A 24 2.50 -4.65 6.43
C HIS A 24 3.30 -5.17 5.24
N THR A 25 3.65 -4.29 4.30
CA THR A 25 4.52 -4.63 3.16
C THR A 25 5.89 -5.12 3.61
N TRP A 26 6.52 -4.44 4.58
CA TRP A 26 7.82 -4.85 5.10
C TRP A 26 7.76 -6.22 5.78
N SER A 27 6.71 -6.47 6.57
CA SER A 27 6.50 -7.77 7.20
C SER A 27 6.30 -8.89 6.18
N ASP A 28 5.56 -8.66 5.10
CA ASP A 28 5.38 -9.63 4.02
C ASP A 28 6.71 -9.97 3.32
N LEU A 29 7.52 -8.96 2.99
CA LEU A 29 8.85 -9.14 2.41
C LEU A 29 9.79 -9.90 3.34
N ALA A 30 9.74 -9.63 4.64
CA ALA A 30 10.55 -10.30 5.65
C ALA A 30 10.02 -11.70 6.03
N GLY A 31 8.85 -12.11 5.51
CA GLY A 31 8.22 -13.39 5.83
C GLY A 31 7.70 -13.47 7.27
N LEU A 32 7.35 -12.33 7.87
CA LEU A 32 6.85 -12.23 9.24
C LEU A 32 5.32 -12.35 9.27
N SER A 33 4.79 -12.99 10.30
CA SER A 33 3.35 -13.08 10.56
C SER A 33 3.09 -13.06 12.06
N TYR A 34 2.10 -12.29 12.48
CA TYR A 34 1.78 -12.02 13.89
C TYR A 34 0.37 -11.43 13.98
N ASP A 35 -0.22 -11.42 15.18
CA ASP A 35 -1.51 -10.78 15.42
C ASP A 35 -1.43 -9.28 15.09
N GLY A 36 -2.25 -8.83 14.15
CA GLY A 36 -2.24 -7.46 13.64
C GLY A 36 -1.47 -7.27 12.33
N TYR A 37 -0.79 -8.27 11.80
CA TYR A 37 -0.38 -8.27 10.40
C TYR A 37 -1.62 -8.41 9.50
N ASP A 38 -1.77 -7.50 8.54
CA ASP A 38 -2.84 -7.52 7.55
C ASP A 38 -2.24 -7.70 6.13
N PRO A 39 -2.32 -8.90 5.53
CA PRO A 39 -1.79 -9.15 4.19
C PRO A 39 -2.52 -8.36 3.10
N THR A 40 -3.75 -7.91 3.35
CA THR A 40 -4.51 -7.12 2.37
C THR A 40 -3.96 -5.71 2.20
N ARG A 41 -3.12 -5.26 3.15
CA ARG A 41 -2.46 -3.95 3.18
C ARG A 41 -0.99 -4.01 2.75
N SER A 42 -0.47 -5.17 2.36
CA SER A 42 0.86 -5.32 1.77
C SER A 42 0.77 -5.17 0.25
N VAL A 43 1.47 -4.18 -0.33
CA VAL A 43 1.41 -3.90 -1.77
C VAL A 43 1.96 -5.04 -2.63
N VAL A 44 2.79 -5.91 -2.06
CA VAL A 44 3.40 -7.07 -2.75
C VAL A 44 2.67 -8.38 -2.49
N ASN A 45 1.57 -8.36 -1.72
CA ASN A 45 0.83 -9.57 -1.40
C ASN A 45 -0.18 -9.90 -2.49
N PRO A 46 -0.38 -11.18 -2.88
CA PRO A 46 -1.46 -11.58 -3.78
C PRO A 46 -2.87 -11.26 -3.24
N GLN A 47 -3.02 -11.13 -1.92
CA GLN A 47 -4.28 -10.79 -1.25
C GLN A 47 -4.50 -9.28 -1.12
N PHE A 48 -3.59 -8.45 -1.67
CA PHE A 48 -3.69 -7.00 -1.62
C PHE A 48 -5.08 -6.52 -2.07
N LYS A 49 -5.63 -5.57 -1.33
CA LYS A 49 -6.87 -4.91 -1.67
C LYS A 49 -6.67 -3.41 -1.59
N GLU A 50 -6.98 -2.72 -2.69
CA GLU A 50 -6.95 -1.25 -2.72
C GLU A 50 -7.86 -0.66 -1.62
N THR A 51 -7.36 0.35 -0.94
CA THR A 51 -8.09 1.12 0.07
C THR A 51 -7.90 2.61 -0.20
N THR A 52 -8.81 3.43 0.33
CA THR A 52 -8.73 4.89 0.21
C THR A 52 -7.38 5.41 0.69
N ARG A 53 -6.68 6.17 -0.16
CA ARG A 53 -5.40 6.82 0.16
C ARG A 53 -5.66 8.10 0.96
N TRP A 54 -5.97 7.95 2.26
CA TRP A 54 -6.30 9.09 3.12
C TRP A 54 -5.14 10.08 3.25
N ILE A 55 -5.44 11.37 3.08
CA ILE A 55 -4.56 12.50 3.34
C ILE A 55 -5.24 13.52 4.27
N GLY A 56 -4.46 14.37 4.92
CA GLY A 56 -4.94 15.39 5.86
C GLY A 56 -4.37 15.21 7.27
N ASN A 57 -4.77 16.09 8.19
CA ASN A 57 -4.32 16.00 9.59
C ASN A 57 -5.26 15.08 10.38
N PRO A 58 -4.79 13.89 10.84
CA PRO A 58 -5.65 12.94 11.55
C PRO A 58 -6.08 13.42 12.95
N TYR A 59 -5.42 14.45 13.50
CA TYR A 59 -5.74 15.03 14.80
C TYR A 59 -6.77 16.17 14.71
N LYS A 60 -7.18 16.56 13.49
CA LYS A 60 -8.29 17.50 13.27
C LYS A 60 -9.57 16.73 12.97
N LYS A 61 -10.64 17.08 13.67
CA LYS A 61 -11.97 16.45 13.50
C LYS A 61 -12.42 16.54 12.03
N ASN A 62 -12.70 15.38 11.43
CA ASN A 62 -13.23 15.23 10.06
C ASN A 62 -12.38 15.91 8.96
N ALA A 63 -11.05 15.95 9.12
CA ALA A 63 -10.15 16.63 8.18
C ALA A 63 -9.45 15.70 7.16
N LEU A 64 -9.79 14.41 7.15
CA LEU A 64 -9.24 13.46 6.18
C LEU A 64 -10.05 13.50 4.89
N ILE A 65 -9.36 13.52 3.76
CA ILE A 65 -9.94 13.40 2.42
C ILE A 65 -9.22 12.29 1.64
N ASP A 66 -9.88 11.80 0.60
CA ASP A 66 -9.28 10.86 -0.34
C ASP A 66 -8.30 11.59 -1.27
N TYR A 67 -7.05 11.13 -1.36
CA TYR A 67 -6.04 11.68 -2.26
C TYR A 67 -6.53 11.75 -3.72
N ASP A 68 -7.31 10.76 -4.16
CA ASP A 68 -7.80 10.66 -5.54
C ASP A 68 -8.77 11.80 -5.91
N THR A 69 -9.23 12.58 -4.94
CA THR A 69 -10.10 13.75 -5.17
C THR A 69 -9.35 15.05 -5.45
N LEU A 70 -8.02 15.06 -5.35
CA LEU A 70 -7.20 16.21 -5.72
C LEU A 70 -7.23 16.45 -7.24
N PRO A 71 -7.21 17.71 -7.71
CA PRO A 71 -7.17 18.02 -9.14
C PRO A 71 -5.81 17.67 -9.76
N TYR A 72 -5.76 17.67 -11.09
CA TYR A 72 -4.54 17.48 -11.90
C TYR A 72 -3.95 16.07 -11.88
N GLY A 73 -4.74 15.05 -11.50
CA GLY A 73 -4.30 13.64 -11.55
C GLY A 73 -4.08 13.11 -12.97
N ASP A 74 -4.51 13.84 -13.99
CA ASP A 74 -4.28 13.57 -15.41
C ASP A 74 -2.89 14.00 -15.89
N GLN A 75 -2.15 14.78 -15.09
CA GLN A 75 -0.77 15.16 -15.40
C GLN A 75 0.17 13.96 -15.29
N VAL A 76 1.16 13.89 -16.20
CA VAL A 76 2.16 12.82 -16.22
C VAL A 76 2.94 12.78 -14.91
N GLY A 77 2.90 11.66 -14.20
CA GLY A 77 3.60 11.44 -12.93
C GLY A 77 2.88 11.97 -11.69
N ASN A 78 1.60 12.34 -11.82
CA ASN A 78 0.78 12.87 -10.73
C ASN A 78 -0.47 12.00 -10.44
N GLN A 79 -0.40 10.71 -10.78
CA GLN A 79 -1.48 9.71 -10.58
C GLN A 79 -1.58 9.16 -9.14
#